data_AF-A0A2E9CJ59-F1
#
_entry.id   AF-A0A2E9CJ59-F1
#
_cell.length_a   1.000
_cell.length_b   1.000
_cell.length_c   1.000
_cell.angle_alpha   90.00
_cell.angle_beta   90.00
_cell.angle_gamma   90.00
#
_symmetry.space_group_name_H-M   'P 1'
#
loop_
_entity.id
_entity.type
_entity.pdbx_description
1 polymer ?
#
loop_
_entity_poly.entity_id
_entity_poly.type
_entity_poly.pdbx_seq_one_letter_code
_entity_poly.pdbx_strand_id
1 'polypeptide(L)' 'MTKLKLGPLADDRPVKLSVELPAAVHRDLVAYAAALAAETGGAPVPPDKLVAPMLARFMETDRAFRRHRAQGK' A
#
# COMPACT_ATOMS: atom_id res chain seq x y z
N MET A 1 -37.90 -15.90 7.86
CA MET A 1 -37.18 -14.72 7.36
C MET A 1 -35.71 -15.10 7.24
N THR A 2 -35.25 -15.47 6.04
CA THR A 2 -33.88 -15.91 5.78
C THR A 2 -32.92 -14.73 5.88
N LYS A 3 -32.00 -14.78 6.86
CA LYS A 3 -30.99 -13.74 7.08
C LYS A 3 -29.97 -13.79 5.94
N LEU A 4 -29.72 -12.66 5.28
CA LEU A 4 -28.68 -12.56 4.25
C LEU A 4 -27.33 -12.94 4.85
N LYS A 5 -26.55 -13.76 4.12
CA LYS A 5 -25.21 -14.21 4.54
C LYS A 5 -24.14 -13.12 4.42
N LEU A 6 -24.48 -12.02 3.74
CA LEU A 6 -23.59 -10.88 3.58
C LEU A 6 -23.86 -9.91 4.73
N GLY A 7 -22.85 -9.71 5.58
CA GLY A 7 -22.83 -8.62 6.53
C GLY A 7 -22.62 -7.28 5.82
N PRO A 8 -22.59 -6.16 6.58
CA PRO A 8 -22.21 -4.86 6.03
C PRO A 8 -20.88 -4.99 5.27
N LEU A 9 -20.84 -4.44 4.05
CA LEU A 9 -19.61 -4.38 3.27
C LEU A 9 -18.57 -3.55 4.02
N ALA A 10 -17.30 -3.95 3.92
CA ALA A 10 -16.21 -3.16 4.45
C ALA A 10 -16.28 -1.76 3.84
N ASP A 11 -16.14 -0.75 4.69
CA ASP A 11 -16.06 0.63 4.23
C ASP A 11 -14.67 0.87 3.62
N ASP A 12 -14.53 0.53 2.34
CA ASP A 12 -13.29 0.66 1.57
C ASP A 12 -13.06 2.10 1.07
N ARG A 13 -13.61 3.11 1.78
CA ARG A 13 -13.43 4.51 1.42
C ARG A 13 -11.94 4.88 1.45
N PRO A 14 -11.35 5.31 0.32
CA PRO A 14 -9.95 5.68 0.28
C PRO A 14 -9.72 6.92 1.14
N VAL A 15 -8.70 6.87 2.00
CA VAL A 15 -8.28 8.01 2.82
C VAL A 15 -7.14 8.73 2.12
N LYS A 16 -7.31 10.03 1.84
CA LYS A 16 -6.26 10.86 1.26
C LYS A 16 -5.30 11.32 2.34
N LEU A 17 -4.02 11.02 2.16
CA LEU A 17 -2.92 11.49 3.01
C LEU A 17 -1.99 12.37 2.17
N SER A 18 -1.65 13.55 2.69
CA SER A 18 -0.59 14.40 2.12
C SER A 18 0.68 14.18 2.94
N VAL A 19 1.78 13.83 2.29
CA VAL A 19 3.08 13.57 2.94
C VAL A 19 4.19 14.35 2.23
N GLU A 20 5.16 14.82 3.00
CA GLU A 20 6.41 15.37 2.48
C GLU A 20 7.48 14.27 2.51
N LEU A 21 8.19 14.10 1.39
CA LEU A 21 9.24 13.09 1.26
C LEU A 21 10.58 13.79 1.06
N PRO A 22 11.67 13.27 1.65
CA PRO A 22 13.02 13.71 1.28
C PRO A 22 13.25 13.56 -0.23
N ALA A 23 13.96 14.51 -0.83
CA ALA A 23 14.23 14.50 -2.28
C ALA A 23 14.91 13.21 -2.77
N ALA A 24 15.78 12.62 -1.94
CA ALA A 24 16.43 11.35 -2.23
C ALA A 24 15.39 10.22 -2.37
N VAL A 25 14.43 10.11 -1.45
CA VAL A 25 13.38 9.09 -1.48
C VAL A 25 12.50 9.24 -2.72
N HIS A 26 12.16 10.47 -3.10
CA HIS A 26 11.40 10.69 -4.34
C HIS A 26 12.17 10.20 -5.57
N ARG A 27 13.48 10.48 -5.67
CA ARG A 27 14.32 10.00 -6.78
C ARG A 27 14.37 8.47 -6.82
N ASP A 28 14.49 7.84 -5.66
CA ASP A 28 14.50 6.37 -5.56
C ASP A 28 13.16 5.76 -5.99
N LEU A 29 12.03 6.39 -5.64
CA LEU A 29 10.71 5.95 -6.11
C LEU A 29 10.56 6.06 -7.64
N VAL A 30 11.08 7.13 -8.25
CA VAL A 30 11.09 7.27 -9.72
C VAL A 30 11.94 6.17 -10.36
N ALA A 31 13.13 5.91 -9.81
CA ALA A 31 14.00 4.83 -10.30
C ALA A 31 13.34 3.45 -10.15
N TYR A 32 12.67 3.21 -9.02
CA TYR A 32 11.93 1.98 -8.78
C TYR A 32 10.79 1.79 -9.78
N ALA A 33 10.02 2.83 -10.08
CA ALA A 33 8.96 2.79 -11.09
C ALA A 33 9.50 2.40 -12.48
N ALA A 34 10.67 2.95 -12.85
CA ALA A 34 11.32 2.62 -14.12
C ALA A 34 11.81 1.16 -14.15
N ALA A 35 12.41 0.68 -13.07
CA ALA A 35 12.86 -0.71 -12.96
C ALA A 35 11.67 -1.69 -13.04
N LEU A 36 10.58 -1.40 -12.33
CA LEU A 36 9.36 -2.22 -12.35
C LEU A 36 8.74 -2.29 -13.75
N ALA A 37 8.71 -1.16 -14.47
CA ALA A 37 8.23 -1.11 -15.84
C ALA A 37 9.09 -1.95 -16.80
N ALA A 38 10.41 -1.85 -16.66
CA ALA A 38 11.35 -2.67 -17.44
C ALA A 38 11.15 -4.17 -17.17
N GLU A 39 10.88 -4.58 -15.93
CA GLU A 39 10.65 -5.97 -15.56
C GLU A 39 9.28 -6.50 -16.05
N THR A 40 8.24 -5.67 -15.96
CA THR A 40 6.85 -6.07 -16.27
C THR A 40 6.45 -5.82 -17.73
N GLY A 41 7.31 -5.21 -18.54
CA GLY A 41 7.03 -4.83 -19.92
C GLY A 41 6.01 -3.70 -20.06
N GLY A 42 5.80 -2.93 -18.99
CA GLY A 42 4.83 -1.84 -18.90
C GLY A 42 5.45 -0.45 -18.97
N ALA A 43 4.64 0.58 -18.73
CA ALA A 43 5.11 1.95 -18.54
C ALA A 43 5.41 2.23 -17.06
N PRO A 44 6.39 3.10 -16.73
CA PRO A 44 6.65 3.51 -15.35
C PRO A 44 5.40 4.11 -14.71
N VAL A 45 5.02 3.57 -13.55
CA VAL A 45 3.91 4.12 -12.77
C VAL A 45 4.33 5.42 -12.06
N PRO A 46 3.40 6.35 -11.80
CA PRO A 46 3.69 7.51 -10.97
C PRO A 46 4.22 7.11 -9.58
N PRO A 47 5.21 7.82 -9.02
CA PRO A 47 5.80 7.50 -7.71
C PRO A 47 4.79 7.39 -6.56
N ASP A 48 3.73 8.20 -6.56
CA ASP A 48 2.67 8.17 -5.55
C ASP A 48 1.89 6.85 -5.55
N LYS A 49 1.76 6.20 -6.72
CA LYS A 49 1.08 4.92 -6.86
C LYS A 49 1.87 3.75 -6.27
N LEU A 50 3.17 3.92 -6.06
CA LEU A 50 4.01 2.92 -5.38
C LEU A 50 3.87 2.98 -3.86
N VAL A 51 3.58 4.15 -3.29
CA VAL A 51 3.59 4.37 -1.84
C VAL A 51 2.62 3.43 -1.11
N ALA A 52 1.37 3.39 -1.55
CA ALA A 52 0.35 2.54 -0.92
C ALA A 52 0.70 1.04 -0.93
N PRO A 53 1.00 0.40 -2.09
CA PRO A 53 1.35 -1.03 -2.10
C PRO A 53 2.68 -1.32 -1.38
N MET A 54 3.67 -0.43 -1.43
CA MET A 54 4.93 -0.61 -0.68
C MET A 54 4.70 -0.56 0.84
N LEU A 55 3.90 0.38 1.34
CA LEU A 55 3.55 0.46 2.76
C LEU A 55 2.72 -0.74 3.22
N ALA A 56 1.77 -1.19 2.39
CA ALA A 56 1.00 -2.39 2.68
C ALA A 56 1.91 -3.62 2.80
N ARG A 57 2.86 -3.77 1.85
CA ARG A 57 3.83 -4.87 1.87
C ARG A 57 4.77 -4.79 3.08
N PHE A 58 5.20 -3.59 3.46
CA PHE A 58 6.00 -3.37 4.66
C PHE A 58 5.23 -3.82 5.91
N MET A 59 3.99 -3.37 6.10
CA MET A 59 3.15 -3.75 7.25
C MET A 59 2.83 -5.26 7.29
N GLU A 60 2.65 -5.88 6.12
CA GLU A 60 2.39 -7.32 6.01
C GLU A 60 3.63 -8.17 6.40
N THR A 61 4.82 -7.66 6.12
CA THR A 61 6.07 -8.40 6.35
C THR A 61 6.68 -8.11 7.73
N ASP A 62 6.34 -6.98 8.36
CA ASP A 62 6.74 -6.66 9.73
C ASP A 62 6.02 -7.57 10.75
N ARG A 63 6.74 -8.60 11.21
CA ARG A 63 6.24 -9.56 12.20
C ARG A 63 5.97 -8.92 13.57
N ALA A 64 6.75 -7.93 13.98
CA ALA A 64 6.57 -7.28 15.28
C ALA A 64 5.28 -6.46 15.25
N PHE A 65 5.08 -5.66 14.20
CA PHE A 65 3.84 -4.94 13.96
C PHE A 65 2.62 -5.88 13.94
N ARG A 66 2.70 -6.98 13.20
CA ARG A 66 1.62 -7.97 13.11
C ARG A 66 1.26 -8.58 14.46
N ARG A 67 2.24 -8.90 15.30
CA ARG A 67 2.01 -9.42 16.65
C ARG A 67 1.29 -8.39 17.52
N HIS A 68 1.75 -7.14 17.52
CA HIS A 68 1.10 -6.06 18.27
C HIS A 68 -0.34 -5.80 17.79
N ARG A 69 -0.57 -5.75 16.48
CA ARG A 69 -1.91 -5.57 15.91
C ARG A 69 -2.87 -6.70 16.29
N ALA A 70 -2.39 -7.94 16.37
CA ALA A 70 -3.20 -9.09 16.77
C ALA A 70 -3.56 -9.09 18.26
N GLN A 71 -2.72 -8.50 19.12
CA GLN A 71 -2.96 -8.39 20.57
C GLN A 71 -3.94 -7.27 20.94
N GLY A 72 -4.12 -6.28 20.07
CA GLY A 72 -5.07 -5.16 20.27
C GLY A 72 -6.47 -5.43 19.72
N LYS A 73 -6.81 -6.68 19.40
CA LYS A 73 -8.11 -7.11 18.87
C LYS A 73 -8.79 -8.05 19.86
#